data_AF-A0A103YKS8-F1
#
_entry.id   AF-A0A103YKS8-F1
#
_cell.length_a   1.000
_cell.length_b   1.000
_cell.length_c   1.000
_cell.angle_alpha   90.00
_cell.angle_beta   90.00
_cell.angle_gamma   90.00
#
_symmetry.space_group_name_H-M   'P 1'
#
loop_
_entity.id
_entity.type
_entity.pdbx_description
1 polymer ?
#
loop_
_entity_poly.entity_id
_entity_poly.type
_entity_poly.pdbx_seq_one_letter_code
_entity_poly.pdbx_strand_id
1 'polypeptide(L)'
;MATSMDFLSTSIFIPLFLLLLVNIYHQSQKYGRKTKTYHPCGGTKFNQLINYRTLHDYNTNLATIHKTYRVFNPFCGEIYTSDPSIVEYILKTNFKNYGKGAHINNILKDLFGDGIFTVDGDEWREQRKNLVMVSKASKA
;
A
#
# COMPACT_ATOMS: atom_id res chain seq x y z
N MET A 1 -36.50 -16.15 -21.74
CA MET A 1 -35.73 -16.80 -20.64
C MET A 1 -34.50 -16.00 -20.19
N ALA A 2 -33.90 -15.13 -21.02
CA ALA A 2 -32.76 -14.31 -20.59
C ALA A 2 -33.15 -13.19 -19.59
N THR A 3 -34.28 -12.51 -19.82
CA THR A 3 -34.72 -11.35 -19.02
C THR A 3 -35.05 -11.65 -17.55
N SER A 4 -35.44 -12.87 -17.22
CA SER A 4 -35.76 -13.28 -15.84
C SER A 4 -34.51 -13.54 -14.99
N MET A 5 -33.42 -13.99 -15.60
CA MET A 5 -32.14 -14.20 -14.90
C MET A 5 -31.44 -12.88 -14.58
N ASP A 6 -31.54 -11.89 -15.46
CA ASP A 6 -30.98 -10.54 -15.25
C ASP A 6 -31.71 -9.77 -14.13
N PHE A 7 -33.02 -9.98 -13.99
CA PHE A 7 -33.81 -9.35 -12.92
C PHE A 7 -33.48 -9.90 -11.53
N LEU A 8 -33.29 -11.22 -11.41
CA LEU A 8 -32.86 -11.86 -10.16
C LEU A 8 -31.42 -11.48 -9.81
N SER A 9 -30.54 -11.42 -10.80
CA SER A 9 -29.15 -10.98 -10.69
C SER A 9 -29.07 -9.54 -10.14
N THR A 10 -29.69 -8.58 -10.82
CA THR A 10 -29.69 -7.16 -10.40
C THR A 10 -30.30 -6.93 -9.01
N SER A 11 -31.33 -7.71 -8.65
CA SER A 11 -31.97 -7.67 -7.34
C SER A 11 -31.05 -8.10 -6.18
N ILE A 12 -30.04 -8.94 -6.44
CA ILE A 12 -29.05 -9.37 -5.44
C ILE A 12 -27.85 -8.43 -5.41
N PHE A 13 -27.46 -7.86 -6.55
CA PHE A 13 -26.33 -6.93 -6.62
C PHE A 13 -26.58 -5.61 -5.88
N ILE A 14 -27.79 -5.06 -5.94
CA ILE A 14 -28.15 -3.81 -5.25
C ILE A 14 -27.98 -3.91 -3.72
N PRO A 15 -28.55 -4.91 -3.01
CA PRO A 15 -28.37 -5.03 -1.56
C PRO A 15 -26.93 -5.38 -1.17
N LEU A 16 -26.21 -6.20 -1.96
CA LEU A 16 -24.78 -6.45 -1.73
C LEU A 16 -23.95 -5.17 -1.86
N PHE A 17 -24.24 -4.35 -2.86
CA PHE A 17 -23.58 -3.05 -3.05
C PHE A 17 -23.89 -2.08 -1.90
N LEU A 18 -25.14 -2.02 -1.45
CA LEU A 18 -25.51 -1.22 -0.28
C LEU A 18 -24.83 -1.72 1.00
N LEU A 19 -24.74 -3.04 1.20
CA LEU A 19 -24.07 -3.64 2.35
C LEU A 19 -22.55 -3.37 2.31
N LEU A 20 -21.94 -3.39 1.11
CA LEU A 20 -20.56 -2.95 0.90
C LEU A 20 -20.38 -1.48 1.26
N LEU A 21 -21.27 -0.57 0.81
CA LEU A 21 -21.21 0.85 1.14
C LEU A 21 -21.37 1.10 2.65
N VAL A 22 -22.27 0.38 3.31
CA VAL A 22 -22.47 0.43 4.77
C VAL A 22 -21.22 -0.07 5.50
N ASN A 23 -20.59 -1.14 5.02
CA ASN A 23 -19.31 -1.64 5.57
C ASN A 23 -18.19 -0.62 5.39
N ILE A 24 -18.05 -0.01 4.21
CA ILE A 24 -17.06 1.05 3.95
C ILE A 24 -17.33 2.25 4.84
N TYR A 25 -18.60 2.64 5.03
CA TYR A 25 -18.99 3.74 5.91
C TYR A 25 -18.65 3.45 7.37
N HIS A 26 -19.01 2.27 7.89
CA HIS A 26 -18.68 1.87 9.25
C HIS A 26 -17.18 1.74 9.47
N GLN A 27 -16.43 1.22 8.50
CA GLN A 27 -14.98 1.22 8.56
C GLN A 27 -14.44 2.65 8.59
N SER A 28 -14.83 3.51 7.63
CA SER A 28 -14.42 4.92 7.58
C SER A 28 -14.65 5.64 8.91
N GLN A 29 -15.83 5.43 9.54
CA GLN A 29 -16.15 5.99 10.86
C GLN A 29 -15.24 5.48 11.98
N LYS A 30 -14.79 4.21 11.95
CA LYS A 30 -13.79 3.68 12.90
C LYS A 30 -12.42 4.33 12.71
N TYR A 31 -12.01 4.61 11.47
CA TYR A 31 -10.73 5.27 11.20
C TYR A 31 -10.75 6.78 11.50
N GLY A 32 -11.92 7.43 11.43
CA GLY A 32 -12.08 8.85 11.79
C GLY A 32 -12.16 9.15 13.29
N ARG A 33 -12.39 8.14 14.14
CA ARG A 33 -12.43 8.33 15.59
C ARG A 33 -11.03 8.70 16.11
N LYS A 34 -10.89 9.96 16.56
CA LYS A 34 -9.73 10.45 17.32
C LYS A 34 -9.61 9.65 18.61
N THR A 35 -8.86 8.56 18.56
CA THR A 35 -8.41 7.86 19.76
C THR A 35 -7.06 8.46 20.15
N LYS A 36 -6.81 8.66 21.45
CA LYS A 36 -5.54 9.23 21.93
C LYS A 36 -4.31 8.37 21.59
N THR A 37 -4.53 7.14 21.11
CA THR A 37 -3.50 6.09 20.98
C THR A 37 -2.98 5.91 19.55
N TYR A 38 -3.62 6.50 18.53
CA TYR A 38 -3.27 6.24 17.13
C TYR A 38 -2.88 7.49 16.35
N HIS A 39 -2.00 7.31 15.36
CA HIS A 39 -1.62 8.36 14.41
C HIS A 39 -2.85 8.90 13.67
N PRO A 40 -2.86 10.21 13.33
CA PRO A 40 -3.98 10.82 12.63
C PRO A 40 -4.18 10.21 11.24
N CYS A 41 -5.42 10.19 10.77
CA CYS A 41 -5.74 9.83 9.40
C CYS A 41 -5.51 11.05 8.50
N GLY A 42 -4.50 10.98 7.63
CA GLY A 42 -4.12 12.06 6.72
C GLY A 42 -4.93 12.09 5.43
N GLY A 43 -5.65 11.02 5.10
CA GLY A 43 -6.48 10.94 3.90
C GLY A 43 -7.04 9.56 3.64
N THR A 44 -7.65 9.40 2.46
CA THR A 44 -8.17 8.12 1.95
C THR A 44 -7.47 7.75 0.65
N LYS A 45 -7.44 6.46 0.30
CA LYS A 45 -6.94 6.01 -1.00
C LYS A 45 -7.68 6.62 -2.18
N PHE A 46 -8.96 6.90 -2.02
CA PHE A 46 -9.74 7.59 -3.05
C PHE A 46 -9.18 8.97 -3.34
N ASN A 47 -8.74 9.71 -2.31
CA ASN A 47 -8.16 11.02 -2.54
C ASN A 47 -6.81 10.95 -3.28
N GLN A 48 -6.02 9.90 -3.05
CA GLN A 48 -4.82 9.62 -3.84
C GLN A 48 -5.16 9.26 -5.29
N LEU A 49 -6.25 8.51 -5.52
CA LEU A 49 -6.69 8.14 -6.86
C LEU A 49 -7.21 9.35 -7.66
N ILE A 50 -7.97 10.22 -7.02
CA ILE A 50 -8.45 11.48 -7.63
C ILE A 50 -7.25 12.38 -7.99
N ASN A 51 -6.27 12.47 -7.10
CA ASN A 51 -5.04 13.24 -7.31
C ASN A 51 -3.91 12.42 -7.96
N TYR A 52 -4.21 11.36 -8.72
CA TYR A 52 -3.18 10.43 -9.22
C TYR A 52 -2.10 11.11 -10.07
N ARG A 53 -2.50 12.09 -10.90
CA ARG A 53 -1.55 12.87 -11.75
C ARG A 53 -0.55 13.69 -10.94
N THR A 54 -0.93 14.11 -9.74
CA THR A 54 -0.14 14.94 -8.83
C THR A 54 0.06 14.22 -7.49
N LEU A 55 0.11 12.88 -7.51
CA LEU A 55 0.10 12.04 -6.33
C LEU A 55 1.29 12.34 -5.41
N HIS A 56 2.46 12.58 -6.02
CA HIS A 56 3.67 12.93 -5.28
C HIS A 56 3.49 14.26 -4.53
N ASP A 57 2.97 15.29 -5.20
CA ASP A 57 2.75 16.61 -4.60
C ASP A 57 1.69 16.55 -3.50
N TYR A 58 0.63 15.78 -3.73
CA TYR A 58 -0.40 15.49 -2.73
C TYR A 58 0.19 14.83 -1.48
N ASN A 59 0.97 13.77 -1.64
CA ASN A 59 1.60 13.07 -0.52
C ASN A 59 2.65 13.95 0.18
N THR A 60 3.38 14.77 -0.57
CA THR A 60 4.35 15.73 -0.03
C THR A 60 3.66 16.78 0.83
N ASN A 61 2.53 17.33 0.37
CA ASN A 61 1.71 18.26 1.15
C ASN A 61 1.19 17.61 2.44
N LEU A 62 0.71 16.36 2.38
CA LEU A 62 0.33 15.64 3.59
C LEU A 62 1.48 15.42 4.56
N ALA A 63 2.69 15.18 4.04
CA ALA A 63 3.90 14.98 4.83
C ALA A 63 4.42 16.26 5.51
N THR A 64 4.08 17.46 5.00
CA THR A 64 4.39 18.71 5.70
C THR A 64 3.48 18.93 6.90
N ILE A 65 2.24 18.43 6.83
CA ILE A 65 1.26 18.55 7.92
C ILE A 65 1.49 17.46 8.97
N HIS A 66 1.73 16.22 8.55
CA HIS A 66 1.89 15.07 9.43
C HIS A 66 3.16 14.28 9.11
N LYS A 67 4.06 14.13 10.08
CA LYS A 67 5.27 13.28 9.92
C LYS A 67 4.93 11.80 9.74
N THR A 68 3.94 11.31 10.48
CA THR A 68 3.46 9.92 10.37
C THR A 68 1.95 9.91 10.46
N TYR A 69 1.30 9.36 9.43
CA TYR A 69 -0.14 9.36 9.30
C TYR A 69 -0.66 8.09 8.67
N ARG A 70 -1.94 7.83 8.88
CA ARG A 70 -2.66 6.70 8.28
C ARG A 70 -3.39 7.15 7.04
N VAL A 71 -3.39 6.29 6.03
CA VAL A 71 -4.27 6.46 4.86
C VAL A 71 -5.33 5.39 4.95
N PHE A 72 -6.60 5.82 4.98
CA PHE A 72 -7.70 4.88 4.97
C PHE A 72 -7.77 4.20 3.60
N ASN A 73 -7.53 2.90 3.61
CA ASN A 73 -7.72 2.03 2.47
C ASN A 73 -8.69 0.92 2.93
N PRO A 74 -9.82 0.71 2.22
CA PRO A 74 -10.83 -0.28 2.61
C PRO A 74 -10.34 -1.73 2.51
N PHE A 75 -9.20 -1.99 1.86
CA PHE A 75 -8.66 -3.33 1.66
C PHE A 75 -7.47 -3.66 2.56
N CYS A 76 -6.58 -2.68 2.81
CA CYS A 76 -5.35 -2.87 3.59
C CYS A 76 -5.10 -1.67 4.50
N GLY A 77 -4.60 -1.87 5.71
CA GLY A 77 -4.15 -0.75 6.55
C GLY A 77 -2.83 -0.19 6.03
N GLU A 78 -2.77 1.12 5.74
CA GLU A 78 -1.54 1.76 5.27
C GLU A 78 -1.10 2.91 6.17
N ILE A 79 0.20 2.95 6.43
CA ILE A 79 0.86 3.99 7.24
C ILE A 79 1.94 4.63 6.38
N TYR A 80 1.89 5.95 6.32
CA TYR A 80 2.85 6.78 5.62
C TYR A 80 3.70 7.49 6.66
N THR A 81 5.01 7.54 6.44
CA THR A 81 5.93 8.24 7.33
C THR A 81 7.01 8.98 6.54
N SER A 82 7.24 10.21 6.94
CA SER A 82 8.38 11.07 6.57
C SER A 82 9.29 11.32 7.77
N ASP A 83 9.09 10.63 8.90
CA ASP A 83 9.96 10.74 10.08
C ASP A 83 11.28 10.02 9.82
N PRO A 84 12.42 10.74 9.79
CA PRO A 84 13.72 10.13 9.49
C PRO A 84 14.11 9.03 10.49
N SER A 85 13.65 9.12 11.74
CA SER A 85 13.95 8.13 12.78
C SER A 85 13.25 6.80 12.51
N ILE A 86 11.99 6.86 12.06
CA ILE A 86 11.22 5.67 11.68
C ILE A 86 11.77 5.09 10.37
N VAL A 87 12.12 5.95 9.42
CA VAL A 87 12.75 5.54 8.16
C VAL A 87 14.07 4.82 8.41
N GLU A 88 14.94 5.34 9.29
CA GLU A 88 16.17 4.66 9.68
C GLU A 88 15.87 3.32 10.36
N TYR A 89 14.88 3.29 11.26
CA TYR A 89 14.49 2.05 11.92
C TYR A 89 14.05 0.97 10.91
N ILE A 90 13.22 1.35 9.93
CA ILE A 90 12.73 0.44 8.88
C ILE A 90 13.88 -0.01 7.97
N LEU A 91 14.71 0.91 7.48
CA LEU A 91 15.68 0.62 6.42
C LEU A 91 17.02 0.07 6.94
N LYS A 92 17.35 0.29 8.21
CA LYS A 92 18.65 -0.09 8.80
C LYS A 92 18.48 -1.04 9.98
N THR A 93 17.73 -0.65 11.00
CA THR A 93 17.67 -1.38 12.28
C THR A 93 16.86 -2.68 12.19
N ASN A 94 15.70 -2.64 11.53
CA ASN A 94 14.72 -3.73 11.52
C ASN A 94 14.27 -4.11 10.10
N PHE A 95 15.16 -3.98 9.12
CA PHE A 95 14.86 -4.24 7.71
C PHE A 95 14.21 -5.61 7.44
N LYS A 96 14.60 -6.65 8.19
CA LYS A 96 14.05 -8.01 8.04
C LYS A 96 12.53 -8.08 8.26
N ASN A 97 11.97 -7.21 9.10
CA ASN A 97 10.54 -7.18 9.40
C ASN A 97 9.74 -6.29 8.45
N TYR A 98 10.39 -5.48 7.62
CA TYR A 98 9.76 -4.55 6.68
C TYR A 98 10.13 -4.89 5.23
N GLY A 99 9.93 -6.15 4.84
CA GLY A 99 10.04 -6.58 3.44
C GLY A 99 8.91 -6.03 2.57
N LYS A 100 9.04 -6.15 1.25
CA LYS A 100 7.98 -5.79 0.28
C LYS A 100 6.72 -6.61 0.49
N GLY A 101 6.89 -7.85 0.97
CA GLY A 101 5.81 -8.74 1.36
C GLY A 101 5.13 -9.45 0.19
N ALA A 102 4.29 -10.43 0.53
CA ALA A 102 3.66 -11.31 -0.46
C ALA A 102 2.76 -10.55 -1.46
N HIS A 103 2.12 -9.46 -1.03
CA HIS A 103 1.25 -8.67 -1.92
C HIS A 103 2.03 -8.06 -3.09
N ILE A 104 3.17 -7.41 -2.81
CA ILE A 104 4.02 -6.80 -3.83
C ILE A 104 4.69 -7.89 -4.68
N ASN A 105 5.12 -8.99 -4.07
CA ASN A 105 5.67 -10.14 -4.80
C ASN A 105 4.66 -10.67 -5.83
N ASN A 106 3.41 -10.94 -5.42
CA ASN A 106 2.38 -11.47 -6.32
C ASN A 106 2.06 -10.55 -7.50
N ILE A 107 2.10 -9.23 -7.31
CA ILE A 107 1.86 -8.26 -8.40
C ILE A 107 3.02 -8.21 -9.39
N LEU A 108 4.26 -8.29 -8.88
CA LEU A 108 5.47 -8.06 -9.68
C LEU A 108 6.07 -9.36 -10.25
N LYS A 109 5.73 -10.52 -9.68
CA LYS A 109 6.33 -11.82 -10.01
C LYS A 109 6.12 -12.23 -11.46
N ASP A 110 4.94 -11.99 -12.03
CA ASP A 110 4.67 -12.38 -13.42
C ASP A 110 5.54 -11.61 -14.42
N LEU A 111 5.93 -10.37 -14.07
CA LEU A 111 6.75 -9.53 -14.93
C LEU A 111 8.25 -9.67 -14.65
N PHE A 112 8.64 -9.78 -13.38
CA PHE A 112 10.04 -9.73 -12.95
C PHE A 112 10.58 -11.07 -12.43
N GLY A 113 9.76 -12.12 -12.43
CA GLY A 113 10.09 -13.43 -11.86
C GLY A 113 10.46 -13.32 -10.38
N ASP A 114 11.37 -14.17 -9.93
CA ASP A 114 11.99 -14.11 -8.60
C ASP A 114 13.27 -13.24 -8.63
N GLY A 115 13.16 -12.04 -9.20
CA GLY A 115 14.24 -11.05 -9.31
C GLY A 115 14.32 -10.04 -8.17
N ILE A 116 15.24 -9.09 -8.28
CA ILE A 116 15.56 -8.09 -7.23
C ILE A 116 14.37 -7.23 -6.78
N PHE A 117 13.34 -7.11 -7.63
CA PHE A 117 12.13 -6.36 -7.35
C PHE A 117 11.08 -7.16 -6.58
N THR A 118 11.17 -8.49 -6.54
CA THR A 118 10.16 -9.39 -5.98
C THR A 118 10.65 -10.14 -4.74
N VAL A 119 11.94 -10.51 -4.68
CA VAL A 119 12.52 -11.23 -3.54
C VAL A 119 12.80 -10.30 -2.36
N ASP A 120 12.70 -10.82 -1.14
CA ASP A 120 12.94 -10.10 0.11
C ASP A 120 14.05 -10.78 0.93
N GLY A 121 14.50 -10.12 2.00
CA GLY A 121 15.41 -10.73 2.98
C GLY A 121 16.82 -10.97 2.43
N ASP A 122 17.34 -12.16 2.68
CA ASP A 122 18.74 -12.49 2.38
C ASP A 122 18.96 -12.74 0.88
N GLU A 123 17.98 -13.32 0.18
CA GLU A 123 18.00 -13.50 -1.27
C GLU A 123 18.17 -12.16 -2.01
N TRP A 124 17.43 -11.13 -1.57
CA TRP A 124 17.59 -9.77 -2.11
C TRP A 124 18.99 -9.19 -1.87
N ARG A 125 19.60 -9.45 -0.71
CA ARG A 125 20.96 -8.97 -0.38
C ARG A 125 22.00 -9.63 -1.27
N GLU A 126 21.88 -10.94 -1.48
CA GLU A 126 22.77 -11.70 -2.35
C GLU A 126 22.71 -11.20 -3.79
N GLN A 127 21.48 -11.02 -4.33
CA GLN A 127 21.29 -10.47 -5.66
C GLN A 127 21.90 -9.07 -5.81
N ARG A 128 21.72 -8.18 -4.82
CA ARG A 128 22.35 -6.86 -4.83
C ARG A 128 23.88 -6.92 -4.79
N LYS A 129 24.45 -7.79 -3.95
CA LYS A 129 25.90 -7.95 -3.87
C LYS A 129 26.47 -8.41 -5.20
N ASN A 130 25.82 -9.37 -5.85
CA ASN A 130 26.23 -9.88 -7.16
C ASN A 130 26.16 -8.80 -8.25
N LEU A 131 25.09 -8.01 -8.30
CA LEU A 131 24.96 -6.90 -9.26
C LEU A 131 26.07 -5.84 -9.09
N VAL A 132 26.42 -5.51 -7.84
CA VAL A 132 27.53 -4.58 -7.56
C VAL A 132 28.87 -5.16 -8.02
N MET A 133 29.10 -6.46 -7.81
CA MET A 133 30.32 -7.13 -8.26
C MET A 133 30.43 -7.14 -9.79
N VAL A 134 29.35 -7.47 -10.49
CA VAL A 134 29.30 -7.46 -11.97
C VAL A 134 29.52 -6.04 -12.52
N SER A 135 28.90 -5.03 -11.91
CA SER A 135 29.08 -3.63 -12.31
C SER A 135 30.52 -3.15 -12.16
N LYS A 136 31.23 -3.60 -11.12
CA LYS A 136 32.65 -3.30 -10.91
C LYS A 136 33.53 -4.02 -11.92
N ALA A 137 33.27 -5.31 -12.18
CA ALA A 137 34.03 -6.10 -13.14
C ALA A 137 33.88 -5.59 -14.59
N SER A 138 32.71 -5.06 -14.96
CA SER A 138 32.46 -4.47 -16.28
C SER A 138 33.18 -3.12 -16.50
N LYS A 139 33.68 -2.48 -15.44
CA LYS A 139 34.40 -1.20 -15.51
C LYS A 139 35.92 -1.35 -15.39
N ALA A 140 36.41 -2.57 -15.11
CA ALA A 140 37.82 -2.91 -15.07
C ALA A 140 38.24 -3.47 -16.43
#